data_AF-A0A191HVE8-F1
#
_entry.id   AF-A0A191HVE8-F1
#
_cell.length_a   1.000
_cell.length_b   1.000
_cell.length_c   1.000
_cell.angle_alpha   90.00
_cell.angle_beta   90.00
_cell.angle_gamma   90.00
#
_symmetry.space_group_name_H-M   'P 1'
#
loop_
_entity.id
_entity.type
_entity.pdbx_description
1 polymer ?
#
loop_
_entity_poly.entity_id
_entity_poly.type
_entity_poly.pdbx_seq_one_letter_code
_entity_poly.pdbx_strand_id
1 'polypeptide(L)'
;MEKHSYIRHRVKRIDAFNKVTGQSKYVGDLKMVGMLYGKILRSPVAHGIVKKIDISKAQRLPGVVSILTYDDVPMIPYTTTGHPYPEDTPLDTLILTQHVRYIGDPIAAAAVAAETIRNS
;
A
#
# COMPACT_ATOMS: atom_id res chain seq x y z
N MET A 1 -41.98 -21.15 -7.08
CA MET A 1 -41.37 -19.81 -6.92
C MET A 1 -41.06 -19.61 -5.45
N GLU A 2 -39.80 -19.75 -5.04
CA GLU A 2 -39.40 -19.55 -3.65
C GLU A 2 -39.57 -18.07 -3.25
N LYS A 3 -40.25 -17.84 -2.13
CA LYS A 3 -40.48 -16.52 -1.55
C LYS A 3 -39.15 -16.00 -1.00
N HIS A 4 -38.59 -14.96 -1.60
CA HIS A 4 -37.43 -14.27 -1.04
C HIS A 4 -37.83 -13.59 0.29
N SER A 5 -37.59 -14.29 1.41
CA SER A 5 -38.04 -13.96 2.78
C SER A 5 -37.47 -12.68 3.37
N TYR A 6 -36.63 -11.95 2.64
CA TYR A 6 -35.80 -10.86 3.17
C TYR A 6 -36.05 -9.50 2.49
N ILE A 7 -36.84 -9.47 1.41
CA ILE A 7 -37.16 -8.21 0.70
C ILE A 7 -38.15 -7.40 1.57
N ARG A 8 -37.87 -6.11 1.80
CA ARG A 8 -38.63 -5.16 2.65
C ARG A 8 -38.62 -5.41 4.17
N HIS A 9 -37.78 -6.28 4.70
CA HIS A 9 -37.67 -6.51 6.14
C HIS A 9 -36.39 -5.90 6.73
N ARG A 10 -36.47 -5.32 7.94
CA ARG A 10 -35.26 -4.94 8.70
C ARG A 10 -34.58 -6.20 9.23
N VAL A 11 -33.64 -6.73 8.45
CA VAL A 11 -32.80 -7.87 8.86
C VAL A 11 -31.52 -7.34 9.50
N LYS A 12 -31.11 -7.92 10.63
CA LYS A 12 -29.82 -7.59 11.25
C LYS A 12 -28.68 -8.03 10.33
N ARG A 13 -27.80 -7.10 9.97
CA ARG A 13 -26.59 -7.41 9.19
C ARG A 13 -25.67 -8.30 10.03
N ILE A 14 -25.25 -9.43 9.47
CA ILE A 14 -24.52 -10.47 10.22
C ILE A 14 -23.18 -9.97 10.79
N ASP A 15 -22.56 -8.99 10.13
CA ASP A 15 -21.29 -8.35 10.49
C ASP A 15 -21.47 -7.10 11.37
N ALA A 16 -22.71 -6.62 11.60
CA ALA A 16 -22.94 -5.37 12.32
C ALA A 16 -22.46 -5.46 13.78
N PHE A 17 -22.73 -6.58 14.45
CA PHE A 17 -22.36 -6.77 15.86
C PHE A 17 -20.83 -6.77 16.04
N ASN A 18 -20.10 -7.50 15.21
CA ASN A 18 -18.64 -7.57 15.31
C ASN A 18 -17.95 -6.25 14.95
N LYS A 19 -18.57 -5.43 14.08
CA LYS A 19 -18.01 -4.11 13.72
C LYS A 19 -18.18 -3.09 14.84
N VAL A 20 -19.34 -3.06 15.49
CA VAL A 20 -19.59 -2.09 16.60
C VAL A 20 -18.91 -2.48 17.90
N THR A 21 -18.56 -3.76 18.08
CA THR A 21 -17.86 -4.27 19.26
C THR A 21 -16.33 -4.30 19.10
N GLY A 22 -15.79 -3.91 17.95
CA GLY A 22 -14.35 -3.96 17.68
C GLY A 22 -13.78 -5.37 17.52
N GLN A 23 -14.63 -6.41 17.44
CA GLN A 23 -14.20 -7.80 17.29
C GLN A 23 -13.85 -8.16 15.83
N SER A 24 -14.18 -7.29 14.88
CA SER A 24 -13.78 -7.45 13.48
C SER A 24 -12.29 -7.16 13.32
N LYS A 25 -11.52 -8.15 12.84
CA LYS A 25 -10.12 -7.95 12.48
C LYS A 25 -10.03 -7.28 11.11
N TYR A 26 -9.32 -6.17 11.04
CA TYR A 26 -8.94 -5.52 9.79
C TYR A 26 -7.51 -5.88 9.43
N VAL A 27 -7.09 -5.59 8.20
CA VAL A 27 -5.74 -5.90 7.70
C VAL A 27 -4.65 -5.30 8.61
N GLY A 28 -4.89 -4.11 9.18
CA GLY A 28 -3.96 -3.46 10.10
C GLY A 28 -3.81 -4.14 11.47
N ASP A 29 -4.76 -5.00 11.85
CA ASP A 29 -4.75 -5.72 13.14
C ASP A 29 -4.02 -7.08 13.05
N LEU A 30 -3.67 -7.51 11.84
CA LEU A 30 -2.98 -8.77 11.61
C LEU A 30 -1.50 -8.65 12.00
N LYS A 31 -1.00 -9.64 12.73
CA LYS A 31 0.42 -9.80 13.07
C LYS A 31 0.88 -11.19 12.69
N MET A 32 2.00 -11.26 11.99
CA MET A 32 2.63 -12.51 11.58
C MET A 32 4.07 -12.56 12.09
N VAL A 33 4.57 -13.77 12.37
CA VAL A 33 5.97 -13.97 12.75
C VAL A 33 6.85 -13.55 11.57
N GLY A 34 7.84 -12.69 11.82
CA GLY A 34 8.71 -12.15 10.78
C GLY A 34 8.11 -11.04 9.91
N MET A 35 6.96 -10.46 10.29
CA MET A 35 6.33 -9.36 9.55
C MET A 35 7.25 -8.13 9.47
N LEU A 36 7.42 -7.62 8.26
CA LEU A 36 8.01 -6.31 8.01
C LEU A 36 6.90 -5.30 7.69
N TYR A 37 7.12 -4.05 8.03
CA TYR A 37 6.27 -2.96 7.60
C TYR A 37 6.98 -2.16 6.52
N GLY A 38 6.24 -1.89 5.43
CA GLY A 38 6.69 -1.03 4.36
C GLY A 38 6.30 0.43 4.60
N LYS A 39 7.21 1.36 4.27
CA LYS A 39 6.91 2.79 4.15
C LYS A 39 7.35 3.29 2.77
N ILE A 40 6.46 3.97 2.08
CA ILE A 40 6.72 4.54 0.75
C ILE A 40 7.15 6.00 0.94
N LEU A 41 8.31 6.36 0.39
CA LEU A 41 8.73 7.74 0.19
C LEU A 41 8.05 8.27 -1.07
N ARG A 42 7.29 9.36 -0.90
CA ARG A 42 6.54 9.99 -1.98
C ARG A 42 7.14 11.32 -2.37
N SER A 43 7.01 11.70 -3.64
CA SER A 43 7.49 12.97 -4.17
C SER A 43 6.79 14.16 -3.50
N PRO A 44 7.54 15.17 -3.02
CA PRO A 44 6.97 16.42 -2.52
C PRO A 44 6.68 17.43 -3.62
N VAL A 45 7.11 17.18 -4.86
CA VAL A 45 6.94 18.10 -6.00
C VAL A 45 5.94 17.56 -7.01
N ALA A 46 5.29 18.47 -7.72
CA ALA A 46 4.28 18.13 -8.71
C ALA A 46 4.86 17.55 -10.01
N HIS A 47 6.07 17.91 -10.42
CA HIS A 47 6.66 17.33 -11.64
C HIS A 47 8.19 17.46 -11.60
N GLY A 48 8.91 16.42 -12.01
CA GLY A 48 10.37 16.47 -12.06
C GLY A 48 11.02 15.11 -12.31
N ILE A 49 12.34 15.11 -12.45
CA ILE A 49 13.14 13.89 -12.59
C ILE A 49 14.00 13.74 -11.33
N VAL A 50 13.86 12.60 -10.65
CA VAL A 50 14.68 12.24 -9.49
C VAL A 50 16.09 11.92 -9.98
N LYS A 51 17.03 12.84 -9.73
CA LYS A 51 18.43 12.65 -10.13
C LYS A 51 19.19 11.71 -9.19
N LYS A 52 18.86 11.73 -7.90
CA LYS A 52 19.56 10.96 -6.86
C LYS A 52 18.68 10.83 -5.62
N ILE A 53 18.71 9.65 -5.00
CA ILE A 53 18.14 9.39 -3.67
C ILE A 53 19.29 8.98 -2.75
N ASP A 54 19.52 9.73 -1.68
CA ASP A 54 20.52 9.35 -0.66
C ASP A 54 19.84 8.50 0.43
N ILE A 55 20.11 7.19 0.38
CA ILE A 55 19.58 6.21 1.33
C ILE A 55 20.50 5.98 2.54
N SER A 56 21.67 6.61 2.58
CA SER A 56 22.74 6.28 3.54
C SER A 56 22.31 6.43 5.00
N LYS A 57 21.55 7.48 5.33
CA LYS A 57 21.03 7.71 6.69
C LYS A 57 20.01 6.65 7.08
N ALA A 58 19.10 6.32 6.16
CA ALA A 58 18.03 5.37 6.42
C ALA A 58 18.56 3.95 6.57
N GLN A 59 19.55 3.53 5.77
CA GLN A 59 20.19 2.21 5.91
C GLN A 59 20.86 1.97 7.26
N ARG A 60 21.29 3.04 7.95
CA ARG A 60 21.93 2.95 9.27
C ARG A 60 20.95 2.92 10.43
N LEU A 61 19.65 3.12 10.18
CA LEU A 61 18.66 3.08 11.25
C LEU A 61 18.47 1.62 11.71
N PRO A 62 18.49 1.35 13.02
CA PRO A 62 18.15 0.04 13.54
C PRO A 62 16.79 -0.43 13.02
N GLY A 63 16.68 -1.72 12.71
CA GLY A 63 15.43 -2.33 12.25
C GLY A 63 15.11 -2.14 10.77
N VAL A 64 15.87 -1.35 10.02
CA VAL A 64 15.72 -1.28 8.55
C VAL A 64 16.29 -2.56 7.94
N VAL A 65 15.45 -3.28 7.21
CA VAL A 65 15.83 -4.55 6.56
C VAL A 65 16.24 -4.30 5.12
N SER A 66 15.51 -3.45 4.39
CA SER A 66 15.81 -3.12 3.00
C SER A 66 15.24 -1.76 2.61
N ILE A 67 15.89 -1.10 1.66
CA ILE A 67 15.41 0.11 1.02
C ILE A 67 15.53 -0.11 -0.49
N LEU A 68 14.41 0.06 -1.19
CA LEU A 68 14.29 -0.07 -2.64
C LEU A 68 14.05 1.32 -3.23
N THR A 69 14.74 1.62 -4.31
CA THR A 69 14.56 2.81 -5.14
C THR A 69 14.00 2.40 -6.50
N TYR A 70 13.77 3.38 -7.39
CA TYR A 70 13.37 3.08 -8.76
C TYR A 70 14.38 2.17 -9.48
N ASP A 71 15.67 2.20 -9.14
CA ASP A 71 16.68 1.34 -9.79
C ASP A 71 16.58 -0.14 -9.38
N ASP A 72 15.89 -0.45 -8.27
CA ASP A 72 15.84 -1.79 -7.68
C ASP A 72 14.60 -2.59 -8.09
N VAL A 73 13.72 -2.00 -8.91
CA VAL A 73 12.42 -2.58 -9.28
C VAL A 73 12.22 -2.68 -10.79
N PRO A 74 11.44 -3.67 -11.28
CA PRO A 74 11.13 -3.75 -12.70
C PRO A 74 10.38 -2.51 -13.19
N MET A 75 10.81 -1.97 -14.33
CA MET A 75 10.14 -0.86 -15.03
C MET A 75 8.95 -1.36 -15.85
N ILE A 76 8.02 -2.05 -15.19
CA ILE A 76 6.81 -2.59 -15.80
C ILE A 76 5.64 -1.70 -15.41
N PRO A 77 5.05 -0.97 -16.36
CA PRO A 77 3.90 -0.13 -16.07
C PRO A 77 2.66 -0.99 -15.81
N TYR A 78 1.82 -0.53 -14.88
CA TYR A 78 0.55 -1.14 -14.52
C TYR A 78 -0.54 -0.07 -14.45
N THR A 79 -1.79 -0.51 -14.42
CA THR A 79 -2.94 0.38 -14.24
C THR A 79 -3.39 0.41 -12.78
N THR A 80 -3.87 1.56 -12.34
CA THR A 80 -4.48 1.72 -11.01
C THR A 80 -5.99 1.58 -11.03
N THR A 81 -6.62 1.41 -12.21
CA THR A 81 -8.09 1.42 -12.35
C THR A 81 -8.75 0.14 -11.84
N GLY A 82 -8.00 -0.96 -11.72
CA GLY A 82 -8.46 -2.21 -11.09
C GLY A 82 -9.56 -2.94 -11.88
N HIS A 83 -9.54 -2.83 -13.21
CA HIS A 83 -10.50 -3.55 -14.05
C HIS A 83 -10.15 -5.04 -14.14
N PRO A 84 -11.16 -5.91 -14.30
CA PRO A 84 -10.91 -7.32 -14.58
C PRO A 84 -10.33 -7.49 -15.98
N TYR A 85 -9.52 -8.53 -16.17
CA TYR A 85 -8.95 -8.85 -17.48
C TYR A 85 -10.05 -9.15 -18.54
N PRO A 86 -9.91 -8.71 -19.81
CA PRO A 86 -8.79 -7.96 -20.38
C PRO A 86 -8.73 -6.50 -19.89
N GLU A 87 -7.51 -6.02 -19.69
CA GLU A 87 -7.26 -4.68 -19.18
C GLU A 87 -7.17 -3.67 -20.34
N ASP A 88 -8.19 -2.82 -20.43
CA ASP A 88 -8.33 -1.86 -21.52
C ASP A 88 -7.81 -0.47 -21.14
N THR A 89 -7.31 -0.30 -19.90
CA THR A 89 -6.89 1.00 -19.38
C THR A 89 -5.39 1.28 -19.58
N PRO A 90 -4.98 2.56 -19.61
CA PRO A 90 -3.59 2.93 -19.80
C PRO A 90 -2.67 2.34 -18.72
N LEU A 91 -1.57 1.72 -19.17
CA LEU A 91 -0.46 1.31 -18.31
C LEU A 91 0.49 2.49 -18.13
N ASP A 92 0.17 3.37 -17.19
CA ASP A 92 0.86 4.66 -17.01
C ASP A 92 1.64 4.77 -15.69
N THR A 93 1.45 3.81 -14.77
CA THR A 93 1.98 3.87 -13.41
C THR A 93 3.10 2.86 -13.22
N LEU A 94 4.21 3.28 -12.62
CA LEU A 94 5.31 2.41 -12.19
C LEU A 94 5.26 2.21 -10.68
N ILE A 95 5.79 1.07 -10.19
CA ILE A 95 5.77 0.79 -8.75
C ILE A 95 6.62 1.79 -7.95
N LEU A 96 7.77 2.19 -8.51
CA LEU A 96 8.60 3.32 -8.09
C LEU A 96 9.07 4.04 -9.36
N THR A 97 8.99 5.36 -9.39
CA THR A 97 9.29 6.16 -10.59
C THR A 97 10.47 7.11 -10.39
N GLN A 98 11.29 7.25 -11.44
CA GLN A 98 12.27 8.34 -11.56
C GLN A 98 11.60 9.64 -12.06
N HIS A 99 10.61 9.52 -12.94
CA HIS A 99 9.87 10.65 -13.50
C HIS A 99 8.59 10.88 -12.70
N VAL A 100 8.61 11.94 -11.90
CA VAL A 100 7.48 12.42 -11.11
C VAL A 100 6.57 13.25 -12.00
N ARG A 101 5.27 12.93 -11.93
CA ARG A 101 4.17 13.59 -12.65
C ARG A 101 3.19 14.28 -11.70
N TYR A 102 3.16 13.93 -10.41
CA TYR A 102 2.38 14.63 -9.39
C TYR A 102 2.94 14.49 -7.96
N ILE A 103 2.48 15.37 -7.06
CA ILE A 103 2.80 15.28 -5.63
C ILE A 103 2.20 13.99 -5.09
N GLY A 104 3.04 13.14 -4.51
CA GLY A 104 2.60 11.83 -4.02
C GLY A 104 3.14 10.64 -4.81
N ASP A 105 3.78 10.87 -5.96
CA ASP A 105 4.38 9.77 -6.74
C ASP A 105 5.39 8.96 -5.92
N PRO A 106 5.34 7.61 -5.98
CA PRO A 106 6.23 6.77 -5.20
C PRO A 106 7.65 6.78 -5.81
N ILE A 107 8.64 7.19 -5.04
CA ILE A 107 10.04 7.33 -5.51
C ILE A 107 11.01 6.34 -4.83
N ALA A 108 10.68 5.89 -3.63
CA ALA A 108 11.41 4.82 -2.93
C ALA A 108 10.48 4.12 -1.92
N ALA A 109 10.85 2.92 -1.49
CA ALA A 109 10.17 2.17 -0.44
C ALA A 109 11.20 1.61 0.56
N ALA A 110 10.87 1.63 1.85
CA ALA A 110 11.69 1.03 2.90
C ALA A 110 10.88 -0.03 3.65
N ALA A 111 11.51 -1.16 3.96
CA ALA A 111 10.95 -2.23 4.78
C ALA A 111 11.69 -2.28 6.13
N VAL A 112 10.93 -2.28 7.22
CA VAL A 112 11.47 -2.28 8.60
C VAL A 112 10.84 -3.37 9.45
N ALA A 113 11.59 -3.90 10.41
CA ALA A 113 11.12 -4.92 11.35
C ALA A 113 10.00 -4.39 12.25
N ALA A 114 8.99 -5.23 12.50
CA ALA A 114 7.82 -4.91 13.30
C ALA A 114 8.11 -4.33 14.69
N GLU A 115 9.17 -4.82 15.33
CA GLU A 115 9.56 -4.42 16.69
C GLU A 115 10.12 -3.00 16.77
N THR A 116 10.61 -2.45 15.65
CA THR A 116 11.37 -1.18 15.65
C THR A 116 10.50 0.06 15.43
N ILE A 117 9.30 -0.09 14.86
CA ILE A 117 8.41 1.03 14.51
C ILE A 117 7.81 1.72 15.74
N ARG A 118 7.89 1.09 16.91
CA ARG A 118 7.16 1.56 18.09
C ARG A 118 7.68 2.90 18.65
N ASN A 119 8.88 3.35 18.27
CA ASN A 119 9.52 4.56 18.80
C ASN A 119 10.29 5.38 17.74
N SER A 120 9.60 5.94 16.75
CA SER A 120 10.16 6.96 15.84
C SER A 120 9.24 8.14 15.64
#